data_AF-A0A3M1BDC8-F1
#
_entry.id   AF-A0A3M1BDC8-F1
#
_cell.length_a   1.000
_cell.length_b   1.000
_cell.length_c   1.000
_cell.angle_alpha   90.00
_cell.angle_beta   90.00
_cell.angle_gamma   90.00
#
_symmetry.space_group_name_H-M   'P 1'
#
loop_
_entity.id
_entity.type
_entity.pdbx_description
1 polymer ?
#
loop_
_entity_poly.entity_id
_entity_poly.type
_entity_poly.pdbx_seq_one_letter_code
_entity_poly.pdbx_strand_id
1 'polypeptide(L)'
;MKKRKILFVVVFMALAALACQAVMGGPTQLSEPQADTPTPLPSMPLQPGAANPDEPVFVSGEIPFTSPFFLETLSEAFVMLEDQTGFVRRDKEFVFPLESQAIGPVELVDEDTVRFELALPAVPQGTLNDVDNDGEEDLGVQIFAVAYWDNTWGGPFLEERDGTGWSTAYASTTTDPDRDYEIDGGILIVWAPDD
;
A
#
# COMPACT_ATOMS: atom_id res chain seq x y z
N MET A 1 36.76 -61.74 -14.09
CA MET A 1 37.12 -60.31 -13.85
C MET A 1 35.92 -59.39 -13.59
N LYS A 2 34.72 -59.59 -14.18
CA LYS A 2 33.53 -58.74 -13.93
C LYS A 2 32.97 -58.78 -12.50
N LYS A 3 32.87 -59.96 -11.86
CA LYS A 3 32.31 -60.09 -10.49
C LYS A 3 33.13 -59.38 -9.41
N ARG A 4 34.46 -59.33 -9.56
CA ARG A 4 35.38 -58.67 -8.61
C ARG A 4 35.31 -57.14 -8.71
N LYS A 5 34.97 -56.59 -9.89
CA LYS A 5 34.70 -55.16 -10.08
C LYS A 5 33.34 -54.74 -9.48
N ILE A 6 32.33 -55.58 -9.61
CA ILE A 6 30.99 -55.34 -9.02
C ILE A 6 31.06 -55.37 -7.49
N LEU A 7 31.79 -56.32 -6.91
CA LEU A 7 32.00 -56.37 -5.46
C LEU A 7 32.74 -55.13 -4.94
N PHE A 8 33.74 -54.64 -5.68
CA PHE A 8 34.46 -53.41 -5.33
C PHE A 8 33.56 -52.17 -5.38
N VAL A 9 32.68 -52.06 -6.37
CA VAL A 9 31.74 -50.93 -6.50
C VAL A 9 30.71 -50.94 -5.36
N VAL A 10 30.19 -52.12 -4.98
CA VAL A 10 29.22 -52.25 -3.88
C VAL A 10 29.86 -51.92 -2.53
N VAL A 11 31.09 -52.38 -2.29
CA VAL A 11 31.83 -52.05 -1.06
C VAL A 11 32.16 -50.55 -1.00
N PHE A 12 32.52 -49.94 -2.13
CA PHE A 12 32.79 -48.50 -2.19
C PHE A 12 31.51 -47.67 -1.94
N MET A 13 30.37 -48.10 -2.48
CA MET A 13 29.07 -47.46 -2.19
C MET A 13 28.66 -47.62 -0.72
N ALA A 14 28.89 -48.78 -0.11
CA ALA A 14 28.58 -49.00 1.30
C ALA A 14 29.47 -48.17 2.24
N LEU A 15 30.76 -48.01 1.92
CA LEU A 15 31.67 -47.13 2.65
C LEU A 15 31.33 -45.64 2.48
N ALA A 16 30.89 -45.22 1.30
CA ALA A 16 30.39 -43.85 1.07
C ALA A 16 29.10 -43.57 1.86
N ALA A 17 28.19 -44.54 1.96
CA ALA A 17 26.97 -44.40 2.75
C ALA A 17 27.23 -44.31 4.26
N LEU A 18 28.23 -45.03 4.78
CA LEU A 18 28.62 -44.94 6.20
C LEU A 18 29.36 -43.63 6.53
N ALA A 19 30.13 -43.07 5.60
CA ALA A 19 30.83 -41.80 5.79
C ALA A 19 29.87 -40.60 5.91
N CYS A 20 28.71 -40.64 5.24
CA CYS A 20 27.67 -39.62 5.40
C CYS A 20 27.03 -39.61 6.79
N GLN A 21 26.95 -40.76 7.48
CA GLN A 21 26.37 -40.82 8.82
C GLN A 21 27.34 -40.33 9.91
N ALA A 22 28.66 -40.38 9.68
CA ALA A 22 29.65 -39.94 10.66
C ALA A 22 29.98 -38.44 10.59
N VAL A 23 29.62 -37.75 9.50
CA VAL A 23 29.79 -36.29 9.32
C VAL A 23 28.53 -35.51 9.74
N MET A 24 27.39 -36.19 9.86
CA MET A 24 26.22 -35.61 10.51
C MET A 24 26.44 -35.67 12.02
N GLY A 25 27.05 -34.61 12.54
CA GLY A 25 27.18 -34.34 13.96
C GLY A 25 25.89 -34.67 14.68
N GLY A 26 26.02 -35.27 15.88
CA GLY A 26 24.89 -35.50 16.78
C GLY A 26 24.04 -34.23 16.91
N PRO A 27 22.75 -34.36 17.25
CA PRO A 27 21.79 -33.28 17.19
C PRO A 27 22.41 -32.05 17.86
N THR A 28 22.84 -31.11 17.03
CA THR A 28 23.13 -29.78 17.52
C THR A 28 21.76 -29.34 17.95
N GLN A 29 21.57 -29.26 19.26
CA GLN A 29 20.40 -28.65 19.84
C GLN A 29 20.45 -27.22 19.31
N LEU A 30 19.79 -27.01 18.17
CA LEU A 30 19.44 -25.70 17.69
C LEU A 30 18.70 -25.12 18.87
N SER A 31 19.34 -24.19 19.57
CA SER A 31 18.59 -23.31 20.45
C SER A 31 17.42 -22.86 19.61
N GLU A 32 16.22 -23.23 20.05
CA GLU A 32 15.00 -22.57 19.58
C GLU A 32 15.36 -21.09 19.55
N PRO A 33 15.16 -20.38 18.41
CA PRO A 33 15.25 -18.94 18.44
C PRO A 33 14.41 -18.55 19.64
N GLN A 34 15.04 -17.93 20.65
CA GLN A 34 14.28 -17.31 21.70
C GLN A 34 13.28 -16.47 20.93
N ALA A 35 12.00 -16.77 21.09
CA ALA A 35 10.97 -15.88 20.62
C ALA A 35 11.33 -14.57 21.29
N ASP A 36 11.93 -13.66 20.52
CA ASP A 36 12.14 -12.31 20.96
C ASP A 36 10.76 -11.90 21.43
N THR A 37 10.67 -11.57 22.71
CA THR A 37 9.42 -11.05 23.24
C THR A 37 9.08 -9.92 22.30
N PRO A 38 7.95 -9.99 21.56
CA PRO A 38 7.65 -9.00 20.54
C PRO A 38 7.85 -7.65 21.21
N THR A 39 8.69 -6.79 20.61
CA THR A 39 8.95 -5.45 21.12
C THR A 39 7.60 -4.91 21.57
N PRO A 40 7.40 -4.67 22.88
CA PRO A 40 6.08 -4.33 23.37
C PRO A 40 5.63 -3.13 22.56
N LEU A 41 4.49 -3.29 21.86
CA LEU A 41 3.86 -2.18 21.19
C LEU A 41 3.75 -1.06 22.24
N PRO A 42 4.08 0.19 21.89
CA PRO A 42 3.97 1.30 22.83
C PRO A 42 2.61 1.22 23.52
N SER A 43 2.61 1.37 24.85
CA SER A 43 1.39 1.34 25.67
C SER A 43 0.63 2.65 25.47
N MET A 44 0.09 2.82 24.27
CA MET A 44 -0.79 3.90 23.90
C MET A 44 -1.75 3.31 22.86
N PRO A 45 -3.08 3.39 23.05
CA PRO A 45 -3.80 3.95 21.94
C PRO A 45 -3.29 5.39 21.83
N LEU A 46 -2.52 5.73 20.79
CA LEU A 46 -2.63 7.08 20.25
C LEU A 46 -4.09 7.16 19.87
N GLN A 47 -4.91 7.67 20.78
CA GLN A 47 -6.31 7.86 20.48
C GLN A 47 -6.33 8.92 19.40
N PRO A 48 -6.74 8.57 18.19
CA PRO A 48 -6.61 9.51 17.09
C PRO A 48 -7.42 10.78 17.43
N GLY A 49 -6.80 11.96 17.28
CA GLY A 49 -7.37 13.23 17.74
C GLY A 49 -7.15 13.57 19.23
N ALA A 50 -6.35 12.83 19.99
CA ALA A 50 -6.09 13.18 21.40
C ALA A 50 -5.34 14.52 21.57
N ALA A 51 -4.46 14.87 20.62
CA ALA A 51 -3.78 16.17 20.59
C ALA A 51 -4.67 17.24 19.95
N ASN A 52 -5.36 16.89 18.86
CA ASN A 52 -6.24 17.75 18.09
C ASN A 52 -7.58 17.03 17.82
N PRO A 53 -8.60 17.19 18.68
CA PRO A 53 -9.84 16.40 18.61
C PRO A 53 -10.67 16.65 17.36
N ASP A 54 -10.38 17.74 16.64
CA ASP A 54 -11.06 18.12 15.40
C ASP A 54 -10.32 17.63 14.14
N GLU A 55 -9.13 17.05 14.27
CA GLU A 55 -8.40 16.49 13.13
C GLU A 55 -8.97 15.13 12.70
N PRO A 56 -9.22 14.93 11.40
CA PRO A 56 -9.63 13.64 10.90
C PRO A 56 -8.44 12.68 10.96
N VAL A 57 -8.74 11.47 11.37
CA VAL A 57 -7.75 10.39 11.57
C VAL A 57 -8.15 9.10 10.87
N PHE A 58 -9.36 9.10 10.33
CA PHE A 58 -10.01 7.96 9.74
C PHE A 58 -11.07 8.48 8.78
N VAL A 59 -11.15 7.84 7.62
CA VAL A 59 -12.18 8.10 6.62
C VAL A 59 -12.85 6.78 6.32
N SER A 60 -14.17 6.79 6.28
CA SER A 60 -14.95 5.68 5.76
C SER A 60 -16.01 6.19 4.81
N GLY A 61 -16.49 5.30 3.95
CA GLY A 61 -17.52 5.62 3.00
C GLY A 61 -18.03 4.39 2.30
N GLU A 62 -19.00 4.63 1.43
CA GLU A 62 -19.65 3.63 0.61
C GLU A 62 -19.59 4.09 -0.86
N ILE A 63 -19.35 3.16 -1.76
CA ILE A 63 -19.26 3.34 -3.20
C ILE A 63 -20.40 2.52 -3.82
N PRO A 64 -21.55 3.15 -4.10
CA PRO A 64 -22.62 2.47 -4.81
C PRO A 64 -22.25 2.30 -6.28
N PHE A 65 -22.55 1.14 -6.85
CA PHE A 65 -22.31 0.82 -8.25
C PHE A 65 -23.54 0.16 -8.89
N THR A 66 -23.78 0.41 -10.18
CA THR A 66 -24.96 -0.13 -10.88
C THR A 66 -24.61 -1.23 -11.89
N SER A 67 -23.33 -1.46 -12.12
CA SER A 67 -22.82 -2.38 -13.12
C SER A 67 -21.89 -3.39 -12.45
N PRO A 68 -22.08 -4.71 -12.65
CA PRO A 68 -21.21 -5.72 -12.07
C PRO A 68 -19.77 -5.64 -12.58
N PHE A 69 -19.55 -5.00 -13.75
CA PHE A 69 -18.20 -4.70 -14.25
C PHE A 69 -17.37 -3.90 -13.25
N PHE A 70 -17.99 -3.13 -12.35
CA PHE A 70 -17.29 -2.42 -11.28
C PHE A 70 -16.41 -3.34 -10.42
N LEU A 71 -16.85 -4.57 -10.18
CA LEU A 71 -16.09 -5.56 -9.40
C LEU A 71 -15.29 -6.50 -10.31
N GLU A 72 -15.86 -6.89 -11.44
CA GLU A 72 -15.30 -7.95 -12.29
C GLU A 72 -14.08 -7.52 -13.12
N THR A 73 -13.85 -6.22 -13.31
CA THR A 73 -12.72 -5.73 -14.11
C THR A 73 -11.46 -5.43 -13.30
N LEU A 74 -11.53 -5.52 -11.97
CA LEU A 74 -10.45 -5.12 -11.07
C LEU A 74 -9.74 -6.34 -10.53
N SER A 75 -8.41 -6.30 -10.54
CA SER A 75 -7.62 -7.46 -10.09
C SER A 75 -7.55 -7.53 -8.57
N GLU A 76 -7.21 -6.41 -7.93
CA GLU A 76 -7.05 -6.28 -6.48
C GLU A 76 -7.45 -4.85 -6.08
N ALA A 77 -8.74 -4.66 -5.78
CA ALA A 77 -9.29 -3.34 -5.49
C ALA A 77 -8.95 -2.85 -4.08
N PHE A 78 -8.75 -1.54 -3.95
CA PHE A 78 -8.51 -0.85 -2.69
C PHE A 78 -8.90 0.63 -2.79
N VAL A 79 -8.94 1.32 -1.66
CA VAL A 79 -8.93 2.79 -1.64
C VAL A 79 -7.56 3.29 -1.21
N MET A 80 -7.17 4.46 -1.69
CA MET A 80 -5.95 5.11 -1.24
C MET A 80 -6.14 6.61 -1.00
N LEU A 81 -5.24 7.16 -0.19
CA LEU A 81 -5.03 8.60 -0.07
C LEU A 81 -4.20 9.08 -1.27
N GLU A 82 -4.89 9.51 -2.33
CA GLU A 82 -4.31 9.92 -3.62
C GLU A 82 -3.73 11.34 -3.54
N ASP A 83 -2.41 11.46 -3.73
CA ASP A 83 -1.71 12.76 -3.77
C ASP A 83 -2.17 13.59 -4.99
N GLN A 84 -2.77 14.76 -4.71
CA GLN A 84 -3.36 15.65 -5.70
C GLN A 84 -2.35 16.62 -6.32
N THR A 85 -1.05 16.38 -6.17
CA THR A 85 -0.01 17.23 -6.79
C THR A 85 -0.11 17.27 -8.30
N GLY A 86 -0.50 16.16 -8.93
CA GLY A 86 -0.82 16.13 -10.36
C GLY A 86 -1.90 17.15 -10.73
N PHE A 87 -2.96 17.25 -9.93
CA PHE A 87 -4.00 18.26 -10.11
C PHE A 87 -3.47 19.68 -9.88
N VAL A 88 -2.80 19.93 -8.74
CA VAL A 88 -2.29 21.26 -8.36
C VAL A 88 -1.35 21.83 -9.42
N ARG A 89 -0.43 21.00 -9.91
CA ARG A 89 0.59 21.39 -10.90
C ARG A 89 0.14 21.23 -12.35
N ARG A 90 -1.08 20.71 -12.57
CA ARG A 90 -1.59 20.31 -13.90
C ARG A 90 -0.68 19.31 -14.61
N ASP A 91 -0.05 18.45 -13.83
CA ASP A 91 0.81 17.37 -14.31
C ASP A 91 0.01 16.08 -14.40
N LYS A 92 -0.43 15.75 -15.62
CA LYS A 92 -1.18 14.51 -15.90
C LYS A 92 -0.30 13.27 -15.88
N GLU A 93 1.02 13.42 -15.85
CA GLU A 93 1.98 12.33 -15.77
C GLU A 93 2.57 12.19 -14.36
N PHE A 94 2.00 12.90 -13.38
CA PHE A 94 2.43 12.81 -12.00
C PHE A 94 2.27 11.37 -11.50
N VAL A 95 3.39 10.76 -11.15
CA VAL A 95 3.44 9.43 -10.53
C VAL A 95 3.33 9.59 -9.03
N PHE A 96 2.37 8.92 -8.41
CA PHE A 96 2.17 8.97 -6.96
C PHE A 96 3.40 8.42 -6.23
N PRO A 97 4.07 9.21 -5.36
CA PRO A 97 5.21 8.74 -4.58
C PRO A 97 4.84 7.54 -3.73
N LEU A 98 5.70 6.53 -3.68
CA LEU A 98 5.45 5.28 -2.95
C LEU A 98 5.15 5.54 -1.47
N GLU A 99 5.92 6.43 -0.87
CA GLU A 99 5.80 6.86 0.52
C GLU A 99 4.46 7.55 0.83
N SER A 100 3.83 8.19 -0.16
CA SER A 100 2.55 8.88 -0.01
C SER A 100 1.35 7.94 0.02
N GLN A 101 1.51 6.70 -0.45
CA GLN A 101 0.39 5.78 -0.66
C GLN A 101 -0.07 5.14 0.65
N ALA A 102 -1.02 5.79 1.34
CA ALA A 102 -1.81 5.16 2.39
C ALA A 102 -2.99 4.39 1.76
N ILE A 103 -3.03 3.08 1.93
CA ILE A 103 -4.00 2.17 1.29
C ILE A 103 -4.92 1.55 2.35
N GLY A 104 -6.22 1.44 2.02
CA GLY A 104 -7.25 0.82 2.85
C GLY A 104 -8.03 -0.24 2.07
N PRO A 105 -8.52 -1.29 2.74
CA PRO A 105 -9.29 -2.34 2.09
C PRO A 105 -10.68 -1.85 1.69
N VAL A 106 -11.27 -2.60 0.76
CA VAL A 106 -12.65 -2.44 0.33
C VAL A 106 -13.41 -3.74 0.51
N GLU A 107 -14.65 -3.64 0.95
CA GLU A 107 -15.49 -4.79 1.29
C GLU A 107 -16.85 -4.65 0.62
N LEU A 108 -17.29 -5.69 -0.08
CA LEU A 108 -18.65 -5.77 -0.59
C LEU A 108 -19.63 -5.96 0.59
N VAL A 109 -20.54 -5.01 0.79
CA VAL A 109 -21.50 -5.05 1.92
C VAL A 109 -22.91 -5.47 1.51
N ASP A 110 -23.27 -5.29 0.24
CA ASP A 110 -24.50 -5.79 -0.40
C ASP A 110 -24.22 -6.11 -1.89
N GLU A 111 -25.25 -6.28 -2.73
CA GLU A 111 -25.06 -6.65 -4.14
C GLU A 111 -24.57 -5.49 -5.03
N ASP A 112 -24.67 -4.24 -4.55
CA ASP A 112 -24.47 -3.02 -5.35
C ASP A 112 -23.68 -1.91 -4.62
N THR A 113 -23.03 -2.22 -3.50
CA THR A 113 -22.31 -1.27 -2.65
C THR A 113 -21.05 -1.88 -2.06
N VAL A 114 -19.94 -1.17 -2.23
CA VAL A 114 -18.66 -1.46 -1.56
C VAL A 114 -18.44 -0.44 -0.45
N ARG A 115 -18.05 -0.90 0.73
CA ARG A 115 -17.63 -0.06 1.86
C ARG A 115 -16.12 -0.02 1.96
N PHE A 116 -15.57 1.10 2.39
CA PHE A 116 -14.16 1.24 2.67
C PHE A 116 -13.88 1.89 4.02
N GLU A 117 -12.69 1.61 4.52
CA GLU A 117 -12.13 2.19 5.74
C GLU A 117 -10.66 2.53 5.48
N LEU A 118 -10.28 3.78 5.76
CA LEU A 118 -8.94 4.31 5.51
C LEU A 118 -8.45 5.05 6.76
N ALA A 119 -7.42 4.51 7.41
CA ALA A 119 -6.72 5.20 8.49
C ALA A 119 -5.84 6.31 7.90
N LEU A 120 -5.94 7.52 8.45
CA LEU A 120 -5.09 8.63 8.02
C LEU A 120 -3.79 8.63 8.82
N PRO A 121 -2.63 8.79 8.18
CA PRO A 121 -1.37 8.97 8.88
C PRO A 121 -1.38 10.32 9.61
N ALA A 122 -0.83 10.35 10.84
CA ALA A 122 -0.71 11.59 11.60
C ALA A 122 0.18 12.63 10.90
N VAL A 123 1.21 12.16 10.19
CA VAL A 123 2.04 12.97 9.30
C VAL A 123 2.11 12.23 7.96
N PRO A 124 1.36 12.67 6.93
CA PRO A 124 1.43 12.08 5.60
C PRO A 124 2.77 12.36 4.93
N GLN A 125 3.08 11.58 3.90
CA GLN A 125 4.31 11.68 3.10
C GLN A 125 3.99 12.01 1.64
N GLY A 126 2.91 12.76 1.41
CA GLY A 126 2.58 13.35 0.12
C GLY A 126 3.45 14.55 -0.20
N THR A 127 3.32 15.00 -1.44
CA THR A 127 4.09 16.15 -1.93
C THR A 127 3.49 17.44 -1.41
N LEU A 128 4.36 18.30 -0.91
CA LEU A 128 3.99 19.64 -0.48
C LEU A 128 3.81 20.57 -1.70
N ASN A 129 2.75 21.37 -1.63
CA ASN A 129 2.41 22.35 -2.65
C ASN A 129 2.17 23.71 -2.01
N ASP A 130 2.96 24.69 -2.44
CA ASP A 130 2.69 26.09 -2.21
C ASP A 130 1.49 26.52 -3.07
N VAL A 131 0.44 27.01 -2.40
CA VAL A 131 -0.88 27.28 -3.00
C VAL A 131 -1.45 28.64 -2.61
N ASP A 132 -0.72 29.48 -1.87
CA ASP A 132 -1.22 30.80 -1.49
C ASP A 132 -1.05 31.85 -2.62
N ASN A 133 -0.18 31.54 -3.59
CA ASN A 133 0.10 32.31 -4.79
C ASN A 133 0.57 33.75 -4.51
N ASP A 134 1.33 33.96 -3.43
CA ASP A 134 1.82 35.29 -3.05
C ASP A 134 3.14 35.70 -3.74
N GLY A 135 3.85 34.72 -4.32
CA GLY A 135 5.10 34.90 -5.07
C GLY A 135 6.38 34.66 -4.27
N GLU A 136 6.26 34.31 -2.99
CA GLU A 136 7.34 33.79 -2.16
C GLU A 136 7.41 32.26 -2.25
N GLU A 137 8.45 31.64 -1.69
CA GLU A 137 8.58 30.18 -1.63
C GLU A 137 8.27 29.71 -0.22
N ASP A 138 7.11 29.05 -0.06
CA ASP A 138 6.66 28.47 1.20
C ASP A 138 6.68 26.95 1.20
N LEU A 139 6.65 26.37 2.40
CA LEU A 139 6.59 24.92 2.55
C LEU A 139 5.29 24.36 1.98
N GLY A 140 4.18 25.10 2.05
CA GLY A 140 2.90 24.71 1.48
C GLY A 140 2.16 23.61 2.26
N VAL A 141 1.23 22.94 1.57
CA VAL A 141 0.35 21.90 2.13
C VAL A 141 0.38 20.63 1.30
N GLN A 142 0.09 19.49 1.93
CA GLN A 142 -0.16 18.24 1.23
C GLN A 142 -1.66 18.12 0.97
N ILE A 143 -2.05 17.74 -0.25
CA ILE A 143 -3.46 17.72 -0.69
C ILE A 143 -3.78 16.34 -1.22
N PHE A 144 -4.89 15.77 -0.75
CA PHE A 144 -5.29 14.41 -1.06
C PHE A 144 -6.77 14.31 -1.45
N ALA A 145 -7.08 13.30 -2.25
CA ALA A 145 -8.43 12.76 -2.41
C ALA A 145 -8.45 11.30 -1.94
N VAL A 146 -9.61 10.79 -1.54
CA VAL A 146 -9.78 9.34 -1.37
C VAL A 146 -10.20 8.79 -2.71
N ALA A 147 -9.40 7.92 -3.29
CA ALA A 147 -9.66 7.35 -4.61
C ALA A 147 -9.67 5.83 -4.57
N TYR A 148 -10.59 5.25 -5.33
CA TYR A 148 -10.72 3.82 -5.52
C TYR A 148 -9.88 3.37 -6.73
N TRP A 149 -8.96 2.45 -6.49
CA TRP A 149 -7.99 1.95 -7.45
C TRP A 149 -7.92 0.42 -7.40
N ASP A 150 -7.21 -0.18 -8.35
CA ASP A 150 -6.83 -1.57 -8.31
C ASP A 150 -5.37 -1.78 -8.70
N ASN A 151 -4.75 -2.83 -8.15
CA ASN A 151 -3.41 -3.22 -8.58
C ASN A 151 -3.49 -4.18 -9.76
N THR A 152 -3.39 -3.66 -10.97
CA THR A 152 -3.45 -4.50 -12.17
C THR A 152 -2.19 -5.34 -12.35
N TRP A 153 -1.05 -4.90 -11.81
CA TRP A 153 0.26 -5.54 -12.03
C TRP A 153 0.77 -6.40 -10.86
N GLY A 154 -0.01 -6.55 -9.78
CA GLY A 154 0.25 -7.43 -8.65
C GLY A 154 1.31 -6.94 -7.66
N GLY A 155 1.59 -5.64 -7.64
CA GLY A 155 2.44 -5.01 -6.64
C GLY A 155 1.71 -4.79 -5.30
N PRO A 156 2.43 -4.43 -4.21
CA PRO A 156 1.79 -4.01 -2.96
C PRO A 156 1.31 -2.55 -2.99
N PHE A 157 1.70 -1.79 -4.00
CA PHE A 157 1.41 -0.37 -4.17
C PHE A 157 1.08 -0.08 -5.63
N LEU A 158 0.37 1.03 -5.86
CA LEU A 158 0.07 1.54 -7.20
C LEU A 158 1.38 1.97 -7.88
N GLU A 159 1.55 1.61 -9.15
CA GLU A 159 2.69 2.05 -9.95
C GLU A 159 2.24 2.89 -11.16
N GLU A 160 3.20 3.54 -11.83
CA GLU A 160 2.95 4.41 -12.98
C GLU A 160 2.11 3.74 -14.09
N ARG A 161 2.19 2.41 -14.25
CA ARG A 161 1.41 1.67 -15.24
C ARG A 161 -0.06 1.46 -14.85
N ASP A 162 -0.39 1.61 -13.57
CA ASP A 162 -1.78 1.58 -13.09
C ASP A 162 -2.43 2.95 -13.30
N GLY A 163 -1.70 4.05 -13.11
CA GLY A 163 -2.21 5.40 -13.36
C GLY A 163 -1.26 6.54 -12.96
N THR A 164 -1.61 7.73 -13.44
CA THR A 164 -0.89 9.00 -13.22
C THR A 164 -1.88 10.17 -13.11
N GLY A 165 -1.40 11.32 -12.64
CA GLY A 165 -2.18 12.55 -12.55
C GLY A 165 -3.09 12.58 -11.33
N TRP A 166 -4.40 12.53 -11.55
CA TRP A 166 -5.43 12.48 -10.51
C TRP A 166 -6.68 11.74 -11.02
N SER A 167 -7.42 11.12 -10.11
CA SER A 167 -8.63 10.37 -10.43
C SER A 167 -9.75 11.28 -10.92
N THR A 168 -10.44 10.81 -11.98
CA THR A 168 -11.61 11.49 -12.57
C THR A 168 -12.92 10.72 -12.34
N ALA A 169 -12.82 9.53 -11.75
CA ALA A 169 -13.92 8.67 -11.39
C ALA A 169 -13.61 7.95 -10.07
N TYR A 170 -14.65 7.53 -9.35
CA TYR A 170 -14.55 6.78 -8.10
C TYR A 170 -13.59 7.39 -7.07
N ALA A 171 -13.58 8.73 -7.01
CA ALA A 171 -12.85 9.51 -6.02
C ALA A 171 -13.80 10.36 -5.18
N SER A 172 -13.30 10.88 -4.06
CA SER A 172 -14.01 11.84 -3.22
C SER A 172 -14.25 13.19 -3.91
N THR A 173 -13.61 13.44 -5.06
CA THR A 173 -13.70 14.65 -5.86
C THR A 173 -14.59 14.43 -7.09
N THR A 174 -15.19 15.51 -7.58
CA THR A 174 -15.86 15.53 -8.91
C THR A 174 -14.99 16.36 -9.85
N THR A 175 -14.88 15.91 -11.11
CA THR A 175 -14.09 16.60 -12.12
C THR A 175 -14.93 16.97 -13.35
N ASP A 176 -14.62 18.11 -13.95
CA ASP A 176 -15.24 18.59 -15.19
C ASP A 176 -14.34 18.27 -16.41
N PRO A 177 -14.73 17.29 -17.27
CA PRO A 177 -13.94 16.93 -18.45
C PRO A 177 -13.89 18.03 -19.52
N ASP A 178 -14.83 18.97 -19.53
CA ASP A 178 -14.84 20.12 -20.45
C ASP A 178 -13.88 21.24 -19.98
N ARG A 179 -13.38 21.13 -18.74
CA ARG A 179 -12.40 22.05 -18.13
C ARG A 179 -11.09 21.37 -17.78
N ASP A 180 -10.65 20.46 -18.64
CA ASP A 180 -9.39 19.74 -18.46
C ASP A 180 -9.30 18.94 -17.15
N TYR A 181 -10.43 18.29 -16.80
CA TYR A 181 -10.60 17.52 -15.57
C TYR A 181 -10.41 18.33 -14.29
N GLU A 182 -10.84 19.59 -14.34
CA GLU A 182 -10.88 20.47 -13.16
C GLU A 182 -11.69 19.85 -12.03
N ILE A 183 -11.16 19.84 -10.80
CA ILE A 183 -11.95 19.54 -9.62
C ILE A 183 -12.96 20.66 -9.37
N ASP A 184 -14.25 20.36 -9.50
CA ASP A 184 -15.36 21.31 -9.36
C ASP A 184 -16.30 21.01 -8.18
N GLY A 185 -16.01 19.93 -7.44
CA GLY A 185 -16.77 19.54 -6.26
C GLY A 185 -16.16 18.36 -5.49
N GLY A 186 -16.89 17.91 -4.47
CA GLY A 186 -16.48 16.81 -3.61
C GLY A 186 -15.68 17.24 -2.38
N ILE A 187 -14.79 16.37 -1.92
CA ILE A 187 -14.01 16.52 -0.68
C ILE A 187 -12.53 16.30 -0.99
N LEU A 188 -11.71 17.23 -0.50
CA LEU A 188 -10.27 17.12 -0.40
C LEU A 188 -9.88 17.00 1.07
N ILE A 189 -8.82 16.25 1.33
CA ILE A 189 -8.15 16.18 2.63
C ILE A 189 -6.86 16.99 2.51
N VAL A 190 -6.70 17.99 3.35
CA VAL A 190 -5.52 18.87 3.34
C VAL A 190 -4.79 18.70 4.66
N TRP A 191 -3.49 18.48 4.57
CA TRP A 191 -2.61 18.45 5.72
C TRP A 191 -1.60 19.60 5.59
N ALA A 192 -1.42 20.35 6.68
CA ALA A 192 -0.41 21.39 6.79
C ALA A 192 0.57 21.00 7.90
N PRO A 193 1.87 21.24 7.72
CA PRO A 193 2.83 21.11 8.81
C PRO A 193 2.51 22.11 9.94
N ASP A 194 2.80 21.71 11.17
CA ASP A 194 2.85 22.65 12.29
C ASP A 194 3.96 23.71 12.05
N ASP A 195 3.73 24.95 12.50
CA ASP A 195 4.64 26.12 12.34
C ASP A 195 6.15 25.83 12.47
#